data_AF-A0A832WQM9-F1
#
_entry.id   AF-A0A832WQM9-F1
#
_cell.length_a   1.000
_cell.length_b   1.000
_cell.length_c   1.000
_cell.angle_alpha   90.00
_cell.angle_beta   90.00
_cell.angle_gamma   90.00
#
_symmetry.space_group_name_H-M   'P 1'
#
loop_
_entity.id
_entity.type
_entity.pdbx_description
1 polymer ?
#
loop_
_entity_poly.entity_id
_entity_poly.type
_entity_poly.pdbx_seq_one_letter_code
_entity_poly.pdbx_strand_id
1 'polypeptide(L)'
;MSDKERPRLEVIAGELSDDKVREKAINPGKKAYMSFGQEKLKVDDYAGFMKEITRFMAHYEKSVNGGDLPEQMAFGRAQEILAAAFQKEGGYEGAYKAARKDLPAVFERMANALEQRAVHQYQNSVLAKVDPFDWDTHVSMANQYIDRMKAFAPDVKMKSAEQMAHNWQGLAIDYANMQGQAKSQLKAYNPKAA
;
A
#
# COMPACT_ATOMS: atom_id res chain seq x y z
N MET A 1 -3.91 -24.36 -20.97
CA MET A 1 -3.38 -23.02 -21.29
C MET A 1 -2.04 -23.19 -21.96
N SER A 2 -1.76 -22.44 -23.03
CA SER A 2 -0.41 -22.46 -23.62
C SER A 2 0.55 -21.71 -22.70
N ASP A 3 1.84 -22.06 -22.70
CA ASP A 3 2.88 -21.42 -21.87
C ASP A 3 3.02 -19.89 -22.10
N LYS A 4 2.37 -19.36 -23.15
CA LYS A 4 2.31 -17.92 -23.45
C LYS A 4 1.25 -17.16 -22.63
N GLU A 5 0.31 -17.85 -21.99
CA GLU A 5 -0.82 -17.23 -21.26
C GLU A 5 -0.67 -17.28 -19.73
N ARG A 6 0.35 -17.99 -19.23
CA ARG A 6 0.61 -18.08 -17.78
C ARG A 6 1.16 -16.75 -17.26
N PRO A 7 0.63 -16.20 -16.14
CA PRO A 7 1.17 -14.99 -15.53
C PRO A 7 2.66 -15.17 -15.22
N ARG A 8 3.49 -14.22 -15.68
CA ARG A 8 4.94 -14.27 -15.46
C ARG A 8 5.31 -13.56 -14.17
N LEU A 9 6.30 -14.08 -13.45
CA LEU A 9 6.80 -13.48 -12.22
C LEU A 9 7.22 -12.02 -12.45
N GLU A 10 7.90 -11.74 -13.56
CA GLU A 10 8.34 -10.39 -13.93
C GLU A 10 7.18 -9.40 -14.12
N VAL A 11 6.04 -9.86 -14.65
CA VAL A 11 4.88 -9.00 -14.87
C VAL A 11 4.23 -8.64 -13.53
N ILE A 12 4.03 -9.63 -12.66
CA ILE A 12 3.48 -9.40 -11.32
C ILE A 12 4.43 -8.54 -10.48
N ALA A 13 5.72 -8.88 -10.46
CA ALA A 13 6.73 -8.11 -9.73
C ALA A 13 6.88 -6.67 -10.28
N GLY A 14 6.78 -6.48 -11.59
CA GLY A 14 6.79 -5.15 -12.21
C GLY A 14 5.62 -4.27 -11.74
N GLU A 15 4.43 -4.85 -11.61
CA GLU A 15 3.24 -4.17 -11.07
C GLU A 15 3.37 -3.88 -9.56
N LEU A 16 4.13 -4.69 -8.83
CA LEU A 16 4.46 -4.52 -7.40
C LEU A 16 5.69 -3.63 -7.15
N SER A 17 6.37 -3.15 -8.20
CA SER A 17 7.55 -2.30 -8.06
C SER A 17 7.23 -1.00 -7.31
N ASP A 18 8.22 -0.46 -6.60
CA ASP A 18 8.12 0.80 -5.86
C ASP A 18 7.50 1.94 -6.69
N ASP A 19 7.90 2.07 -7.96
CA ASP A 19 7.40 3.12 -8.84
C ASP A 19 5.90 2.95 -9.09
N LYS A 20 5.43 1.71 -9.32
CA LYS A 20 4.02 1.42 -9.57
C LYS A 20 3.18 1.53 -8.30
N VAL A 21 3.67 1.03 -7.17
CA VAL A 21 3.01 1.20 -5.87
C VAL A 21 2.90 2.69 -5.52
N ARG A 22 3.96 3.47 -5.75
CA ARG A 22 3.90 4.93 -5.55
C ARG A 22 2.89 5.59 -6.48
N GLU A 23 2.94 5.27 -7.77
CA GLU A 23 2.06 5.84 -8.79
C GLU A 23 0.58 5.54 -8.49
N LYS A 24 0.26 4.28 -8.17
CA LYS A 24 -1.12 3.78 -8.10
C LYS A 24 -1.75 3.83 -6.71
N ALA A 25 -0.96 3.70 -5.63
CA ALA A 25 -1.49 3.64 -4.27
C ALA A 25 -1.15 4.88 -3.42
N ILE A 26 0.11 5.35 -3.46
CA ILE A 26 0.58 6.40 -2.55
C ILE A 26 0.27 7.82 -3.05
N ASN A 27 0.67 8.12 -4.29
CA ASN A 27 0.57 9.47 -4.85
C ASN A 27 -0.85 10.04 -4.87
N PRO A 28 -1.91 9.27 -5.19
CA PRO A 28 -3.28 9.77 -5.13
C PRO A 28 -3.65 10.25 -3.72
N GLY A 29 -3.39 9.43 -2.69
CA GLY A 29 -3.67 9.77 -1.30
C GLY A 29 -2.86 10.97 -0.81
N LYS A 30 -1.58 11.04 -1.17
CA LYS A 30 -0.72 12.17 -0.82
C LYS A 30 -1.20 13.49 -1.45
N LYS A 31 -1.61 13.47 -2.72
CA LYS A 31 -2.20 14.64 -3.39
C LYS A 31 -3.52 15.06 -2.73
N ALA A 32 -4.36 14.09 -2.35
CA ALA A 32 -5.61 14.36 -1.63
C ALA A 32 -5.33 15.04 -0.28
N TYR A 33 -4.37 14.53 0.50
CA TYR A 33 -3.95 15.15 1.76
C TYR A 33 -3.39 16.57 1.57
N MET A 34 -2.47 16.77 0.62
CA MET A 34 -1.85 18.08 0.38
C MET A 34 -2.83 19.13 -0.15
N SER A 35 -3.89 18.72 -0.84
CA SER A 35 -4.93 19.62 -1.35
C SER A 35 -6.08 19.86 -0.36
N PHE A 36 -6.09 19.15 0.77
CA PHE A 36 -7.10 19.36 1.79
C PHE A 36 -6.89 20.72 2.47
N GLY A 37 -7.85 21.63 2.29
CA GLY A 37 -7.86 22.93 2.96
C GLY A 37 -8.01 22.78 4.46
N GLN A 38 -6.89 22.84 5.20
CA GLN A 38 -6.89 22.88 6.65
C GLN A 38 -7.17 24.31 7.14
N GLU A 39 -8.34 24.52 7.73
CA GLU A 39 -8.74 25.83 8.25
C GLU A 39 -8.43 25.98 9.75
N LYS A 40 -8.26 24.86 10.46
CA LYS A 40 -8.11 24.82 11.91
C LYS A 40 -6.85 24.07 12.32
N LEU A 41 -6.19 24.59 13.35
CA LEU A 41 -5.03 23.97 13.98
C LEU A 41 -5.41 23.04 15.14
N LYS A 42 -6.59 23.22 15.71
CA LYS A 42 -7.13 22.41 16.81
C LYS A 42 -8.65 22.41 16.79
N VAL A 43 -9.25 21.51 17.57
CA VAL A 43 -10.69 21.46 17.82
C VAL A 43 -11.02 21.75 19.28
N ASP A 44 -12.08 22.51 19.53
CA ASP A 44 -12.46 22.93 20.88
C ASP A 44 -13.32 21.87 21.59
N ASP A 45 -14.16 21.18 20.82
CA ASP A 45 -15.09 20.17 21.30
C ASP A 45 -15.18 18.95 20.37
N TYR A 46 -15.98 17.98 20.79
CA TYR A 46 -16.16 16.71 20.10
C TYR A 46 -16.96 16.86 18.79
N ALA A 47 -17.93 17.77 18.73
CA ALA A 47 -18.71 18.01 17.52
C ALA A 47 -17.84 18.62 16.40
N GLY A 48 -16.97 19.56 16.76
CA GLY A 48 -15.94 20.12 15.90
C GLY A 48 -14.99 19.03 15.40
N PHE A 49 -14.52 18.14 16.28
CA PHE A 49 -13.70 17.00 15.89
C PHE A 49 -14.37 16.11 14.85
N MET A 50 -15.60 15.66 15.11
CA MET A 50 -16.37 14.83 14.19
C MET A 50 -16.52 15.49 12.83
N LYS A 51 -16.85 16.79 12.80
CA LYS A 51 -17.02 17.55 11.56
C LYS A 51 -15.74 17.58 10.73
N GLU A 52 -14.60 17.87 11.37
CA GLU A 52 -13.31 18.01 10.68
C GLU A 52 -12.82 16.68 10.09
N ILE A 53 -12.90 15.58 10.85
CA ILE A 53 -12.47 14.25 10.34
C ILE A 53 -13.40 13.73 9.23
N THR A 54 -14.69 14.04 9.33
CA THR A 54 -15.68 13.65 8.32
C THR A 54 -15.44 14.41 7.01
N ARG A 55 -15.19 15.72 7.11
CA ARG A 55 -14.82 16.58 5.98
C ARG A 55 -13.55 16.08 5.30
N PHE A 56 -12.54 15.74 6.09
CA PHE A 56 -11.29 15.17 5.57
C PHE A 56 -11.53 13.86 4.83
N MET A 57 -12.26 12.91 5.42
CA MET A 57 -12.54 11.62 4.81
C MET A 57 -13.35 11.74 3.51
N ALA A 58 -14.38 12.59 3.50
CA ALA A 58 -15.18 12.85 2.31
C ALA A 58 -14.32 13.47 1.19
N HIS A 59 -13.47 14.44 1.52
CA HIS A 59 -12.51 15.03 0.57
C HIS A 59 -11.54 13.98 0.02
N TYR A 60 -10.98 13.15 0.88
CA TYR A 60 -10.04 12.10 0.49
C TYR A 60 -10.70 11.12 -0.49
N GLU A 61 -11.89 10.60 -0.18
CA GLU A 61 -12.63 9.67 -1.04
C GLU A 61 -12.96 10.28 -2.40
N LYS A 62 -13.45 11.53 -2.41
CA LYS A 62 -13.70 12.24 -3.65
C LYS A 62 -12.45 12.41 -4.49
N SER A 63 -11.33 12.72 -3.85
CA SER A 63 -10.05 12.99 -4.52
C SER A 63 -9.37 11.73 -5.07
N VAL A 64 -9.48 10.62 -4.35
CA VAL A 64 -8.80 9.36 -4.70
C VAL A 64 -9.69 8.46 -5.55
N ASN A 65 -10.97 8.33 -5.21
CA ASN A 65 -11.91 7.39 -5.83
C ASN A 65 -12.92 8.07 -6.75
N GLY A 66 -12.98 9.41 -6.80
CA GLY A 66 -13.92 10.16 -7.64
C GLY A 66 -15.38 10.09 -7.18
N GLY A 67 -15.67 9.47 -6.04
CA GLY A 67 -17.01 9.28 -5.52
C GLY A 67 -17.31 10.21 -4.35
N ASP A 68 -18.54 10.71 -4.27
CA ASP A 68 -19.03 11.40 -3.08
C ASP A 68 -19.42 10.34 -2.03
N LEU A 69 -18.85 10.45 -0.83
CA LEU A 69 -19.17 9.57 0.29
C LEU A 69 -20.21 10.24 1.20
N PRO A 70 -21.37 9.61 1.48
CA PRO A 70 -22.34 10.17 2.41
C PRO A 70 -21.72 10.45 3.78
N GLU A 71 -22.12 11.56 4.41
CA GLU A 71 -21.50 12.08 5.63
C GLU A 71 -21.39 11.01 6.74
N GLN A 72 -22.44 10.23 6.96
CA GLN A 72 -22.46 9.16 7.95
C GLN A 72 -21.41 8.05 7.65
N MET A 73 -21.22 7.70 6.38
CA MET A 73 -20.20 6.72 5.99
C MET A 73 -18.80 7.32 6.09
N ALA A 74 -18.63 8.58 5.72
CA ALA A 74 -17.35 9.29 5.86
C ALA A 74 -16.94 9.37 7.32
N PHE A 75 -17.87 9.68 8.22
CA PHE A 75 -17.64 9.67 9.65
C PHE A 75 -17.27 8.27 10.16
N GLY A 76 -18.05 7.24 9.81
CA GLY A 76 -17.78 5.87 10.22
C GLY A 76 -16.39 5.38 9.80
N ARG A 77 -16.01 5.62 8.54
CA ARG A 77 -14.67 5.29 8.04
C ARG A 77 -13.58 6.07 8.76
N ALA A 78 -13.77 7.37 8.96
CA ALA A 78 -12.82 8.21 9.68
C ALA A 78 -12.57 7.68 11.10
N GLN A 79 -13.64 7.34 11.80
CA GLN A 79 -13.58 6.78 13.15
C GLN A 79 -12.82 5.45 13.18
N GLU A 80 -13.10 4.53 12.27
CA GLU A 80 -12.39 3.25 12.18
C GLU A 80 -10.89 3.42 11.90
N ILE A 81 -10.54 4.30 10.96
CA ILE A 81 -9.14 4.59 10.62
C ILE A 81 -8.40 5.17 11.83
N LEU A 82 -9.00 6.15 12.49
CA LEU A 82 -8.40 6.80 13.64
C LEU A 82 -8.33 5.88 14.86
N ALA A 83 -9.32 5.02 15.07
CA ALA A 83 -9.30 4.00 16.12
C ALA A 83 -8.10 3.05 15.96
N ALA A 84 -7.81 2.62 14.74
CA ALA A 84 -6.64 1.80 14.45
C ALA A 84 -5.32 2.61 14.54
N ALA A 85 -5.28 3.81 13.95
CA ALA A 85 -4.07 4.63 13.90
C ALA A 85 -3.61 5.14 15.29
N PHE A 86 -4.53 5.26 16.24
CA PHE A 86 -4.26 5.69 17.62
C PHE A 86 -4.48 4.55 18.63
N GLN A 87 -4.41 3.28 18.20
CA GLN A 87 -4.68 2.13 19.07
C GLN A 87 -3.87 2.16 20.38
N LYS A 88 -2.62 2.65 20.33
CA LYS A 88 -1.73 2.76 21.50
C LYS A 88 -2.08 3.94 22.42
N GLU A 89 -2.82 4.91 21.93
CA GLU A 89 -3.20 6.15 22.61
C GLU A 89 -4.67 6.16 23.08
N GLY A 90 -5.34 5.01 23.08
CA GLY A 90 -6.76 4.88 23.43
C GLY A 90 -7.71 4.94 22.23
N GLY A 91 -7.20 4.66 21.03
CA GLY A 91 -7.97 4.60 19.79
C GLY A 91 -8.58 5.95 19.44
N TYR A 92 -9.87 5.94 19.10
CA TYR A 92 -10.56 7.13 18.63
C TYR A 92 -10.62 8.27 19.67
N GLU A 93 -10.74 7.94 20.96
CA GLU A 93 -10.63 8.94 22.02
C GLU A 93 -9.23 9.56 22.12
N GLY A 94 -8.20 8.76 21.85
CA GLY A 94 -6.81 9.21 21.73
C GLY A 94 -6.64 10.24 20.60
N ALA A 95 -7.24 9.95 19.45
CA ALA A 95 -7.27 10.86 18.31
C ALA A 95 -7.97 12.19 18.67
N TYR A 96 -9.11 12.13 19.37
CA TYR A 96 -9.80 13.34 19.84
C TYR A 96 -8.93 14.16 20.79
N LYS A 97 -8.30 13.53 21.79
CA LYS A 97 -7.38 14.21 22.72
C LYS A 97 -6.20 14.86 21.99
N ALA A 98 -5.68 14.21 20.95
CA ALA A 98 -4.61 14.76 20.11
C ALA A 98 -5.11 15.96 19.28
N ALA A 99 -6.30 15.87 18.68
CA ALA A 99 -6.87 16.93 17.86
C ALA A 99 -7.11 18.25 18.61
N ARG A 100 -7.31 18.18 19.93
CA ARG A 100 -7.41 19.38 20.79
C ARG A 100 -6.09 20.15 20.93
N LYS A 101 -4.97 19.50 20.61
CA LYS A 101 -3.61 20.08 20.64
C LYS A 101 -3.12 20.40 19.24
N ASP A 102 -3.28 19.45 18.32
CA ASP A 102 -2.75 19.50 16.96
C ASP A 102 -3.62 18.64 16.03
N LEU A 103 -4.59 19.30 15.38
CA LEU A 103 -5.45 18.66 14.38
C LEU A 103 -4.69 18.25 13.11
N PRO A 104 -3.76 19.06 12.56
CA PRO A 104 -2.90 18.65 11.44
C PRO A 104 -2.19 17.32 11.66
N ALA A 105 -1.61 17.08 12.84
CA ALA A 105 -0.95 15.81 13.16
C ALA A 105 -1.93 14.61 13.15
N VAL A 106 -3.20 14.84 13.51
CA VAL A 106 -4.26 13.81 13.41
C VAL A 106 -4.57 13.49 11.95
N PHE A 107 -4.68 14.51 11.09
CA PHE A 107 -4.89 14.30 9.65
C PHE A 107 -3.71 13.61 8.99
N GLU A 108 -2.48 13.96 9.36
CA GLU A 108 -1.28 13.29 8.85
C GLU A 108 -1.29 11.80 9.20
N ARG A 109 -1.58 11.45 10.47
CA ARG A 109 -1.71 10.05 10.88
C ARG A 109 -2.84 9.32 10.16
N MET A 110 -3.97 9.99 9.96
CA MET A 110 -5.09 9.44 9.21
C MET A 110 -4.73 9.19 7.73
N ALA A 111 -4.04 10.13 7.10
CA ALA A 111 -3.54 10.00 5.73
C ALA A 111 -2.53 8.86 5.59
N ASN A 112 -1.59 8.73 6.54
CA ASN A 112 -0.62 7.64 6.56
C ASN A 112 -1.31 6.27 6.72
N ALA A 113 -2.33 6.17 7.57
CA ALA A 113 -3.10 4.94 7.71
C ALA A 113 -3.89 4.58 6.44
N LEU A 114 -4.46 5.58 5.76
CA LEU A 114 -5.12 5.41 4.47
C LEU A 114 -4.14 4.97 3.38
N GLU A 115 -2.95 5.55 3.33
CA GLU A 115 -1.88 5.17 2.41
C GLU A 115 -1.48 3.70 2.59
N GLN A 116 -1.27 3.24 3.83
CA GLN A 116 -0.96 1.85 4.12
C GLN A 116 -2.06 0.89 3.64
N ARG A 117 -3.33 1.26 3.86
CA ARG A 117 -4.47 0.48 3.35
C ARG A 117 -4.50 0.44 1.83
N ALA A 118 -4.25 1.57 1.16
CA ALA A 118 -4.22 1.66 -0.30
C ALA A 118 -3.09 0.79 -0.89
N VAL A 119 -1.90 0.81 -0.28
CA VAL A 119 -0.78 -0.06 -0.69
C VAL A 119 -1.18 -1.53 -0.58
N HIS A 120 -1.73 -1.93 0.56
CA HIS A 120 -2.14 -3.32 0.78
C HIS A 120 -3.26 -3.76 -0.17
N GLN A 121 -4.25 -2.90 -0.43
CA GLN A 121 -5.32 -3.16 -1.39
C GLN A 121 -4.79 -3.30 -2.82
N TYR A 122 -3.89 -2.41 -3.24
CA TYR A 122 -3.28 -2.46 -4.56
C TYR A 122 -2.45 -3.74 -4.73
N GLN A 123 -1.58 -4.06 -3.78
CA GLN A 123 -0.78 -5.29 -3.82
C GLN A 123 -1.67 -6.54 -3.90
N ASN A 124 -2.71 -6.62 -3.06
CA ASN A 124 -3.67 -7.71 -3.11
C ASN A 124 -4.38 -7.78 -4.46
N SER A 125 -4.75 -6.65 -5.07
CA SER A 125 -5.41 -6.61 -6.38
C SER A 125 -4.50 -7.12 -7.50
N VAL A 126 -3.20 -6.86 -7.41
CA VAL A 126 -2.19 -7.36 -8.36
C VAL A 126 -2.00 -8.86 -8.20
N LEU A 127 -1.87 -9.34 -6.96
CA LEU A 127 -1.72 -10.77 -6.65
C LEU A 127 -2.98 -11.56 -7.01
N ALA A 128 -4.17 -10.99 -6.85
CA ALA A 128 -5.44 -11.63 -7.22
C ALA A 128 -5.61 -11.88 -8.73
N LYS A 129 -4.73 -11.33 -9.59
CA LYS A 129 -4.69 -11.64 -11.03
C LYS A 129 -4.18 -13.06 -11.32
N VAL A 130 -3.59 -13.72 -10.32
CA VAL A 130 -3.11 -15.10 -10.41
C VAL A 130 -4.16 -15.99 -9.73
N ASP A 131 -4.59 -17.04 -10.43
CA ASP A 131 -5.55 -17.99 -9.88
C ASP A 131 -4.95 -18.71 -8.66
N PRO A 132 -5.54 -18.58 -7.45
CA PRO A 132 -5.01 -19.22 -6.24
C PRO A 132 -5.04 -20.75 -6.27
N PHE A 133 -5.74 -21.36 -7.23
CA PHE A 133 -5.80 -22.80 -7.41
C PHE A 133 -4.91 -23.32 -8.56
N ASP A 134 -4.25 -22.43 -9.31
CA ASP A 134 -3.33 -22.81 -10.39
C ASP A 134 -1.93 -23.10 -9.84
N TRP A 135 -1.78 -24.31 -9.29
CA TRP A 135 -0.53 -24.80 -8.73
C TRP A 135 0.62 -24.78 -9.73
N ASP A 136 0.38 -25.12 -11.00
CA ASP A 136 1.40 -25.13 -12.04
C ASP A 136 1.97 -23.72 -12.26
N THR A 137 1.11 -22.70 -12.26
CA THR A 137 1.54 -21.30 -12.35
C THR A 137 2.39 -20.91 -11.14
N HIS A 138 2.01 -21.31 -9.92
CA HIS A 138 2.80 -21.04 -8.72
C HIS A 138 4.19 -21.69 -8.78
N VAL A 139 4.27 -22.97 -9.20
CA VAL A 139 5.54 -23.69 -9.39
C VAL A 139 6.37 -23.05 -10.51
N SER A 140 5.74 -22.61 -11.60
CA SER A 140 6.43 -21.88 -12.67
C SER A 140 7.03 -20.57 -12.18
N MET A 141 6.29 -19.80 -11.37
CA MET A 141 6.81 -18.58 -10.75
C MET A 141 7.97 -18.86 -9.78
N ALA A 142 7.87 -19.92 -8.99
CA ALA A 142 8.95 -20.34 -8.10
C ALA A 142 10.22 -20.73 -8.87
N ASN A 143 10.09 -21.47 -9.99
CA ASN A 143 11.21 -21.78 -10.87
C ASN A 143 11.85 -20.52 -11.46
N GLN A 144 11.03 -19.58 -11.96
CA GLN A 144 11.52 -18.29 -12.46
C GLN A 144 12.28 -17.52 -11.35
N TYR A 145 11.75 -17.51 -10.13
CA TYR A 145 12.41 -16.88 -8.99
C TYR A 145 13.77 -17.54 -8.71
N ILE A 146 13.82 -18.87 -8.57
CA ILE A 146 15.07 -19.62 -8.35
C ILE A 146 16.09 -19.32 -9.45
N ASP A 147 15.67 -19.33 -10.71
CA ASP A 147 16.56 -19.09 -11.85
C ASP A 147 17.17 -17.70 -11.85
N ARG A 148 16.43 -16.68 -11.40
CA ARG A 148 16.93 -15.31 -11.28
C ARG A 148 17.78 -15.12 -10.02
N MET A 149 17.45 -15.83 -8.96
CA MET A 149 18.03 -15.63 -7.62
C MET A 149 19.23 -16.50 -7.32
N LYS A 150 19.43 -17.59 -8.04
CA LYS A 150 20.52 -18.56 -7.81
C LYS A 150 21.93 -17.96 -7.85
N ALA A 151 22.10 -16.80 -8.48
CA ALA A 151 23.38 -16.08 -8.50
C ALA A 151 23.59 -15.20 -7.25
N PHE A 152 22.51 -14.76 -6.60
CA PHE A 152 22.54 -13.76 -5.53
C PHE A 152 22.22 -14.34 -4.15
N ALA A 153 21.48 -15.45 -4.09
CA ALA A 153 21.06 -16.11 -2.85
C ALA A 153 21.26 -17.64 -2.98
N PRO A 154 22.41 -18.19 -2.53
CA PRO A 154 22.70 -19.62 -2.67
C PRO A 154 21.71 -20.51 -1.91
N ASP A 155 21.13 -20.03 -0.80
CA ASP A 155 20.14 -20.77 0.00
C ASP A 155 18.85 -21.07 -0.78
N VAL A 156 18.54 -20.26 -1.80
CA VAL A 156 17.38 -20.49 -2.70
C VAL A 156 17.55 -21.77 -3.52
N LYS A 157 18.80 -22.22 -3.76
CA LYS A 157 19.09 -23.50 -4.45
C LYS A 157 18.77 -24.72 -3.59
N MET A 158 18.66 -24.56 -2.28
CA MET A 158 18.42 -25.68 -1.35
C MET A 158 16.94 -26.06 -1.24
N LYS A 159 16.03 -25.26 -1.82
CA LYS A 159 14.59 -25.51 -1.82
C LYS A 159 14.12 -25.90 -3.23
N SER A 160 13.18 -26.84 -3.31
CA SER A 160 12.52 -27.15 -4.58
C SER A 160 11.52 -26.06 -4.95
N ALA A 161 11.19 -25.94 -6.24
CA ALA A 161 10.20 -24.98 -6.70
C ALA A 161 8.82 -25.23 -6.09
N GLU A 162 8.46 -26.50 -5.90
CA GLU A 162 7.22 -26.92 -5.23
C GLU A 162 7.17 -26.45 -3.77
N GLN A 163 8.28 -26.54 -3.04
CA GLN A 163 8.34 -26.05 -1.65
C GLN A 163 8.15 -24.53 -1.58
N MET A 164 8.67 -23.80 -2.57
CA MET A 164 8.57 -22.34 -2.62
C MET A 164 7.22 -21.85 -3.17
N ALA A 165 6.56 -22.63 -4.03
CA ALA A 165 5.28 -22.31 -4.66
C ALA A 165 4.14 -22.08 -3.64
N HIS A 166 4.21 -22.70 -2.45
CA HIS A 166 3.28 -22.44 -1.36
C HIS A 166 3.25 -20.98 -0.89
N ASN A 167 4.32 -20.22 -1.14
CA ASN A 167 4.42 -18.79 -0.82
C ASN A 167 4.78 -17.96 -2.06
N TRP A 168 4.22 -18.31 -3.23
CA TRP A 168 4.53 -17.61 -4.49
C TRP A 168 4.29 -16.09 -4.42
N GLN A 169 3.31 -15.63 -3.62
CA GLN A 169 3.03 -14.20 -3.40
C GLN A 169 4.21 -13.51 -2.73
N GLY A 170 4.79 -14.14 -1.70
CA GLY A 170 6.00 -13.66 -1.05
C GLY A 170 7.19 -13.60 -2.01
N LEU A 171 7.31 -14.58 -2.93
CA LEU A 171 8.36 -14.56 -3.96
C LEU A 171 8.20 -13.38 -4.92
N ALA A 172 6.98 -13.05 -5.33
CA ALA A 172 6.71 -11.92 -6.21
C ALA A 172 7.03 -10.57 -5.56
N ILE A 173 6.65 -10.39 -4.29
CA ILE A 173 6.96 -9.18 -3.51
C ILE A 173 8.48 -9.06 -3.29
N ASP A 174 9.13 -10.14 -2.88
CA ASP A 174 10.57 -10.15 -2.66
C ASP A 174 11.35 -9.82 -3.94
N TYR A 175 10.96 -10.42 -5.06
CA TYR A 175 11.57 -10.13 -6.35
C TYR A 175 11.39 -8.66 -6.78
N ALA A 176 10.20 -8.08 -6.56
CA ALA A 176 9.94 -6.67 -6.83
C ALA A 176 10.83 -5.74 -5.98
N ASN A 177 10.97 -6.05 -4.68
CA ASN A 177 11.82 -5.28 -3.76
C ASN A 177 13.28 -5.31 -4.19
N MET A 178 13.78 -6.48 -4.60
CA MET A 178 15.16 -6.62 -5.07
C MET A 178 15.43 -5.83 -6.36
N GLN A 179 14.50 -5.86 -7.32
CA GLN A 179 14.61 -5.04 -8.52
C GLN A 179 14.67 -3.54 -8.17
N GLY A 180 13.86 -3.11 -7.19
CA GLY A 180 13.90 -1.74 -6.66
C GLY A 180 15.24 -1.36 -6.02
N GLN A 181 15.81 -2.25 -5.20
CA GLN A 181 17.11 -2.03 -4.57
C GLN A 181 18.24 -1.95 -5.61
N ALA A 182 18.27 -2.86 -6.58
CA ALA A 182 19.26 -2.86 -7.65
C ALA A 182 19.17 -1.58 -8.50
N LYS A 183 17.96 -1.14 -8.86
CA LYS A 183 17.73 0.12 -9.58
C LYS A 183 18.20 1.33 -8.78
N SER A 184 17.95 1.35 -7.47
CA SER A 184 18.37 2.44 -6.58
C SER A 184 19.89 2.52 -6.46
N GLN A 185 20.57 1.38 -6.33
CA GLN A 185 22.04 1.31 -6.32
C GLN A 185 22.60 1.79 -7.67
N LEU A 186 22.10 1.29 -8.80
CA LEU A 186 22.53 1.73 -10.13
C LEU A 186 22.38 3.25 -10.33
N LYS A 187 21.26 3.83 -9.87
CA LYS A 187 21.04 5.27 -9.91
C LYS A 187 22.03 6.06 -9.04
N ALA A 188 22.40 5.52 -7.87
CA ALA A 188 23.42 6.13 -7.02
C ALA A 188 24.82 6.08 -7.66
N TYR A 189 25.13 5.02 -8.42
CA TYR A 189 26.41 4.87 -9.13
C TYR A 189 26.48 5.65 -10.46
N ASN A 190 25.35 5.88 -11.14
CA ASN A 190 25.31 6.65 -12.39
C ASN A 190 24.06 7.55 -12.48
N PRO A 191 24.11 8.77 -11.91
CA PRO A 191 22.95 9.66 -11.85
C PRO A 191 22.51 10.22 -13.21
N LYS A 192 23.27 9.99 -14.29
CA LYS A 192 22.96 10.44 -15.67
C LYS A 192 22.30 9.38 -16.55
N ALA A 193 22.08 8.16 -16.05
CA ALA A 193 21.53 7.04 -16.82
C ALA A 193 20.00 6.86 -16.69
N ALA A 194 19.28 7.85 -16.13
CA ALA A 194 17.83 7.83 -15.94
C ALA A 194 17.14 8.88 -16.81
#